data_AF-A0A1G1DIQ0-F1
#
_entry.id   AF-A0A1G1DIQ0-F1
#
_cell.length_a   1.000
_cell.length_b   1.000
_cell.length_c   1.000
_cell.angle_alpha   90.00
_cell.angle_beta   90.00
_cell.angle_gamma   90.00
#
_symmetry.space_group_name_H-M   'P 1'
#
loop_
_entity.id
_entity.type
_entity.pdbx_description
1 polymer ?
#
loop_
_entity_poly.entity_id
_entity_poly.type
_entity_poly.pdbx_seq_one_letter_code
_entity_poly.pdbx_strand_id
1 'polypeptide(L)' 'MLTGSILREAGWNALVRSIGLVNATRFILQYESGYGDYTKIKKGLFKGKSVSNICKEIEKLEKSEI' A
#
# COMPACT_ATOMS: atom_id res chain seq x y z
N MET A 1 5.38 28.05 -0.37
CA MET A 1 5.35 26.76 -1.09
C MET A 1 4.73 25.72 -0.18
N LEU A 2 3.92 24.81 -0.71
CA LEU A 2 3.51 23.63 0.05
C LEU A 2 4.71 22.72 0.27
N THR A 3 4.79 22.07 1.43
CA THR A 3 5.77 21.00 1.64
C THR A 3 5.45 19.80 0.76
N GLY A 4 6.44 18.95 0.49
CA GLY A 4 6.24 17.77 -0.35
C GLY A 4 5.13 16.83 0.16
N SER A 5 4.96 16.71 1.48
CA SER A 5 3.87 15.91 2.08
C SER A 5 2.50 16.53 1.85
N ILE A 6 2.34 17.83 2.11
CA ILE A 6 1.06 18.54 1.95
C ILE A 6 0.64 18.56 0.47
N LEU A 7 1.60 18.71 -0.45
CA LEU A 7 1.31 18.66 -1.89
C LEU A 7 0.80 17.27 -2.32
N ARG A 8 1.42 16.19 -1.83
CA ARG A 8 0.98 14.81 -2.14
C ARG A 8 -0.41 14.52 -1.59
N GLU A 9 -0.68 14.95 -0.36
CA GLU A 9 -1.99 14.76 0.28
C GLU A 9 -3.09 15.51 -0.48
N ALA A 10 -2.85 16.78 -0.82
CA ALA A 10 -3.81 17.58 -1.58
C ALA A 10 -4.08 16.99 -2.98
N GLY A 11 -3.03 16.55 -3.68
CA GLY A 11 -3.16 15.89 -4.98
C GLY A 11 -3.90 14.56 -4.90
N TRP A 12 -3.60 13.74 -3.90
CA TRP A 12 -4.30 12.48 -3.64
C TRP A 12 -5.80 12.70 -3.40
N ASN A 13 -6.14 13.64 -2.50
CA ASN A 13 -7.53 13.96 -2.19
C ASN A 13 -8.30 14.49 -3.40
N ALA A 14 -7.65 15.25 -4.28
CA ALA A 14 -8.26 15.72 -5.52
C ALA A 14 -8.54 14.57 -6.51
N LEU A 15 -7.59 13.64 -6.68
CA LEU A 15 -7.74 12.46 -7.54
C LEU A 15 -8.83 11.52 -7.04
N VAL A 16 -8.83 11.18 -5.75
CA VAL A 16 -9.85 10.30 -5.17
C VAL A 16 -11.25 10.88 -5.36
N ARG A 17 -11.40 12.20 -5.18
CA ARG A 17 -12.67 12.90 -5.36
C ARG A 17 -13.16 12.90 -6.81
N SER A 18 -12.26 13.00 -7.79
CA SER A 18 -12.64 13.14 -9.20
C SER A 18 -12.87 11.81 -9.90
N ILE A 19 -12.04 10.79 -9.64
CA ILE A 19 -12.06 9.52 -10.38
C ILE A 19 -12.29 8.29 -9.49
N GLY A 20 -12.43 8.47 -8.18
CA GLY A 20 -12.62 7.40 -7.20
C GLY A 20 -11.30 6.72 -6.80
N LEU A 21 -11.30 6.10 -5.62
CA LEU A 21 -10.11 5.50 -4.99
C LEU A 21 -9.37 4.53 -5.92
N VAL A 22 -10.09 3.61 -6.56
CA VAL A 22 -9.50 2.56 -7.41
C VAL A 22 -8.78 3.17 -8.62
N ASN A 23 -9.41 4.13 -9.30
CA ASN A 23 -8.80 4.74 -10.48
C ASN A 23 -7.70 5.74 -10.10
N ALA A 24 -7.83 6.45 -8.99
CA ALA A 24 -6.77 7.30 -8.44
C ALA A 24 -5.49 6.51 -8.16
N THR A 25 -5.61 5.34 -7.51
CA THR A 25 -4.46 4.44 -7.29
C THR A 25 -3.84 3.98 -8.61
N ARG A 26 -4.66 3.52 -9.57
CA ARG A 26 -4.16 3.08 -10.88
C ARG A 26 -3.46 4.20 -11.65
N PHE A 27 -4.00 5.42 -11.61
CA PHE A 27 -3.40 6.59 -12.24
C PHE A 27 -2.00 6.85 -11.69
N ILE A 28 -1.82 6.88 -10.36
CA ILE A 28 -0.49 7.05 -9.76
C ILE A 28 0.47 5.93 -10.18
N LEU A 29 0.00 4.68 -10.14
CA LEU A 29 0.81 3.51 -10.53
C LEU A 29 1.20 3.47 -12.01
N GLN A 30 0.55 4.25 -12.89
CA GLN A 30 0.95 4.37 -14.30
C GLN A 30 2.21 5.22 -14.48
N TYR A 31 2.41 6.22 -13.61
CA TYR A 31 3.53 7.15 -13.69
C TYR A 31 4.68 6.80 -12.75
N GLU A 32 4.37 6.13 -11.63
CA GLU A 32 5.39 5.51 -10.81
C GLU A 32 5.72 4.12 -11.37
N SER A 33 6.81 4.01 -12.11
CA SER A 33 7.46 2.72 -12.30
C SER A 33 7.83 2.22 -10.91
N GLY A 34 7.07 1.24 -10.38
CA GLY A 34 7.32 0.69 -9.07
C GLY A 34 8.82 0.43 -8.87
N TYR A 35 9.39 0.98 -7.80
CA TYR A 35 10.82 0.87 -7.56
C TYR A 35 11.18 -0.47 -6.93
N GLY A 36 12.25 -1.08 -7.40
CA GLY A 36 12.77 -2.34 -6.88
C GLY A 36 12.06 -3.59 -7.43
N ASP A 37 12.47 -4.74 -6.93
CA ASP A 37 11.93 -6.04 -7.33
C ASP A 37 10.95 -6.52 -6.24
N TYR A 38 9.65 -6.20 -6.42
CA TYR A 38 8.61 -6.61 -5.48
C TYR A 38 8.60 -8.13 -5.25
N THR A 39 8.99 -8.93 -6.25
CA THR A 39 9.08 -10.39 -6.11
C THR A 39 10.17 -10.77 -5.12
N LYS A 40 11.36 -10.16 -5.20
CA LYS A 40 12.44 -10.36 -4.22
C LYS A 40 12.04 -9.85 -2.83
N ILE A 41 11.45 -8.67 -2.76
CA ILE A 41 11.01 -8.06 -1.50
C ILE A 41 9.96 -8.96 -0.81
N LYS A 42 8.92 -9.36 -1.53
CA LYS A 42 7.87 -10.28 -1.04
C LYS A 42 8.45 -11.61 -0.57
N LYS A 43 9.37 -12.21 -1.34
CA LYS A 43 10.05 -13.45 -0.95
C LYS A 43 10.85 -13.30 0.33
N GLY A 44 11.49 -12.15 0.56
CA GLY A 44 12.20 -11.84 1.80
C GLY A 44 11.24 -11.69 2.99
N LEU A 45 10.21 -10.85 2.85
CA LEU A 45 9.22 -10.57 3.90
C LEU A 45 8.49 -11.81 4.39
N PHE A 46 8.11 -12.71 3.48
CA PHE A 46 7.33 -13.89 3.80
C PHE A 46 8.15 -15.18 3.75
N LYS A 47 9.48 -15.09 3.82
CA LYS A 47 10.36 -16.26 3.76
C LYS A 47 10.00 -17.25 4.88
N GLY A 48 9.67 -18.48 4.50
CA GLY A 48 9.31 -19.54 5.45
C GLY A 48 7.91 -19.41 6.07
N LYS A 49 7.11 -18.42 5.68
CA LYS A 49 5.71 -18.30 6.12
C LYS A 49 4.77 -18.93 5.09
N SER A 50 3.92 -19.84 5.55
CA SER A 50 2.77 -20.28 4.76
C SER A 50 1.66 -19.22 4.82
N VAL A 51 0.78 -19.20 3.83
CA VAL A 51 -0.38 -18.29 3.80
C VAL A 51 -1.23 -18.46 5.07
N SER A 52 -1.46 -19.71 5.51
CA SER A 52 -2.22 -19.99 6.74
C SER A 52 -1.57 -19.37 7.98
N ASN A 53 -0.25 -19.39 8.09
CA ASN A 53 0.45 -18.77 9.22
C ASN A 53 0.29 -17.25 9.21
N ILE A 54 0.35 -16.62 8.02
CA ILE A 54 0.13 -15.17 7.88
C ILE A 54 -1.29 -14.81 8.31
N CYS A 55 -2.31 -15.56 7.88
CA CYS A 55 -3.70 -15.31 8.28
C CYS A 55 -3.88 -15.44 9.81
N LYS A 56 -3.30 -16.48 10.43
CA LYS A 56 -3.35 -16.66 11.89
C LYS A 56 -2.67 -15.52 12.65
N GLU A 57 -1.56 -14.99 12.13
CA GLU A 57 -0.88 -13.83 12.71
C GLU A 57 -1.77 -12.58 12.67
N ILE A 58 -2.45 -12.33 11.55
CA ILE A 58 -3.40 -11.22 11.40
C ILE A 58 -4.55 -11.35 12.42
N GLU A 59 -5.20 -12.52 12.48
CA GLU A 59 -6.27 -12.78 13.45
C GLU A 59 -5.82 -12.61 14.91
N LYS A 60 -4.56 -12.93 15.22
CA LYS A 60 -4.00 -12.76 16.55
C LYS A 60 -3.78 -11.28 16.88
N LEU A 61 -3.29 -10.50 15.92
CA LEU A 61 -3.09 -9.05 16.08
C LEU A 61 -4.42 -8.35 16.36
N GLU A 62 -5.45 -8.66 15.56
CA GLU A 62 -6.81 -8.12 15.74
C GLU A 62 -7.40 -8.45 17.12
N LYS A 63 -7.14 -9.66 17.63
CA LYS A 63 -7.60 -10.08 18.97
C LYS A 63 -6.78 -9.50 20.12
N SER A 64 -5.55 -9.05 19.87
CA SER A 64 -4.67 -8.47 20.90
C SER A 64 -4.82 -6.96 21.06
N GLU A 65 -5.46 -6.30 20.10
CA GLU A 65 -5.83 -4.88 20.17
C GLU A 65 -7.23 -4.65 20.77
N ILE A 66 -7.84 -5.70 21.35
CA ILE A 66 -9.08 -5.67 22.14
C ILE A 66 -8.77 -5.98 23.60
#